data_AF-A0A5E4IJM1-F1
#
_entry.id   AF-A0A5E4IJM1-F1
#
_cell.length_a   1.000
_cell.length_b   1.000
_cell.length_c   1.000
_cell.angle_alpha   90.00
_cell.angle_beta   90.00
_cell.angle_gamma   90.00
#
_symmetry.space_group_name_H-M   'P 1'
#
loop_
_entity.id
_entity.type
_entity.pdbx_description
1 polymer ?
#
loop_
_entity_poly.entity_id
_entity_poly.type
_entity_poly.pdbx_seq_one_letter_code
_entity_poly.pdbx_strand_id
1 'polypeptide(L)' 'MQTMVKISKLLIVNVCTFILFLIQAVTGGWIWIDISTGVRPPLALLRFHPYNGVVLTVFILTHIYFNWRWVKVQLLNQKL' A
#
# COMPACT_ATOMS: atom_id res chain seq x y z
N MET A 1 -13.61 -15.74 21.44
CA MET A 1 -13.28 -14.29 21.55
C MET A 1 -12.00 -13.86 20.82
N GLN A 2 -11.16 -14.77 20.28
CA GLN A 2 -9.96 -14.41 19.49
C GLN A 2 -10.24 -14.10 18.00
N THR A 3 -11.37 -14.58 17.46
CA THR A 3 -11.76 -14.41 16.04
C THR A 3 -12.16 -12.96 15.71
N MET A 4 -12.95 -12.33 16.58
CA MET A 4 -13.39 -10.93 16.40
C MET A 4 -12.20 -9.95 16.38
N VAL A 5 -11.24 -10.11 17.29
CA VAL A 5 -10.06 -9.24 17.39
C VAL A 5 -9.14 -9.35 16.16
N LYS A 6 -9.02 -10.56 15.58
CA LYS A 6 -8.24 -10.77 14.34
C LYS A 6 -8.88 -10.09 13.13
N ILE A 7 -10.21 -10.14 13.01
CA ILE A 7 -10.94 -9.49 11.91
C ILE A 7 -10.81 -7.96 11.99
N SER A 8 -10.93 -7.37 13.19
CA SER A 8 -10.82 -5.92 13.37
C SER A 8 -9.42 -5.38 13.05
N LYS A 9 -8.35 -6.10 13.38
CA LYS A 9 -6.97 -5.64 13.10
C LYS A 9 -6.64 -5.66 11.61
N LEU A 10 -7.11 -6.67 10.89
CA LEU A 10 -6.92 -6.79 9.44
C LEU A 10 -7.65 -5.68 8.67
N LEU A 11 -8.87 -5.33 9.10
CA LEU A 11 -9.62 -4.24 8.51
C LEU A 11 -8.85 -2.91 8.59
N ILE A 12 -8.28 -2.61 9.77
CA ILE A 12 -7.49 -1.38 9.98
C ILE A 12 -6.25 -1.37 9.07
N VAL A 13 -5.50 -2.48 9.03
CA VAL A 13 -4.31 -2.57 8.15
C VAL A 13 -4.70 -2.38 6.69
N ASN A 14 -5.84 -2.93 6.23
CA ASN A 14 -6.32 -2.75 4.86
C ASN A 14 -6.67 -1.31 4.55
N VAL A 15 -7.43 -0.65 5.43
CA VAL A 15 -7.81 0.76 5.25
C VAL A 15 -6.56 1.64 5.24
N CYS A 16 -5.63 1.45 6.17
CA CYS A 16 -4.36 2.18 6.19
C CYS A 16 -3.54 1.95 4.91
N THR A 17 -3.40 0.70 4.47
CA THR A 17 -2.67 0.36 3.24
C THR A 17 -3.33 1.01 2.01
N PHE A 18 -4.66 1.00 1.95
CA PHE A 18 -5.41 1.62 0.85
C PHE A 18 -5.21 3.14 0.81
N ILE A 19 -5.28 3.82 1.97
CA ILE A 19 -5.04 5.27 2.06
C ILE A 19 -3.60 5.60 1.63
N LEU A 20 -2.61 4.85 2.14
CA LEU A 20 -1.20 5.02 1.77
C LEU A 20 -0.98 4.81 0.27
N PHE A 21 -1.67 3.85 -0.33
CA PHE A 21 -1.65 3.60 -1.77
C PHE A 21 -2.25 4.76 -2.56
N LEU A 22 -3.40 5.30 -2.16
CA LEU A 22 -3.99 6.47 -2.82
C LEU A 22 -3.05 7.68 -2.78
N ILE A 23 -2.45 7.95 -1.62
CA ILE A 23 -1.45 9.00 -1.47
C ILE A 23 -0.25 8.74 -2.39
N GLN A 24 0.25 7.51 -2.46
CA GLN A 24 1.36 7.14 -3.34
C GLN A 24 1.01 7.34 -4.81
N ALA A 25 -0.21 6.98 -5.22
CA ALA A 25 -0.69 7.12 -6.58
C ALA A 25 -0.85 8.60 -6.98
N VAL A 26 -1.42 9.44 -6.11
CA VAL A 26 -1.54 10.88 -6.36
C VAL A 26 -0.18 11.54 -6.46
N THR A 27 0.70 11.29 -5.49
CA THR A 27 2.05 11.86 -5.47
C THR A 27 2.91 11.37 -6.66
N GLY A 28 2.80 10.09 -7.02
CA GLY A 28 3.47 9.52 -8.20
C GLY A 28 2.91 10.07 -9.52
N GLY A 29 1.59 10.26 -9.61
CA GLY A 29 0.95 10.88 -10.76
C GLY A 29 1.42 12.32 -10.99
N TRP A 30 1.60 13.09 -9.92
CA TRP A 30 2.20 14.42 -10.01
C TRP A 30 3.64 14.40 -10.54
N ILE A 31 4.47 13.46 -10.06
CA ILE A 31 5.84 13.29 -10.57
C ILE A 31 5.81 12.90 -12.06
N TRP A 32 4.87 12.05 -12.46
CA TRP A 32 4.69 11.68 -13.87
C TRP A 32 4.34 12.89 -14.75
N ILE A 33 3.44 13.76 -14.27
CA ILE A 33 3.06 15.01 -14.97
C ILE A 33 4.26 15.95 -15.09
N ASP A 34 5.07 16.09 -14.05
CA ASP A 34 6.30 16.90 -14.08
C ASP A 34 7.26 16.42 -15.16
N ILE A 35 7.53 15.11 -15.20
CA ILE A 35 8.39 14.50 -16.20
C ILE A 35 7.82 14.67 -17.62
N SER A 36 6.49 14.60 -17.77
CA SER A 36 5.84 14.62 -19.08
C SER A 36 5.59 16.02 -19.64
N THR A 37 5.37 17.02 -18.77
CA THR A 37 4.92 18.37 -19.16
C THR A 37 5.83 19.49 -18.66
N GLY A 38 6.77 19.20 -17.75
CA GLY A 38 7.63 20.17 -17.08
C GLY A 38 6.93 21.00 -15.99
N VAL A 39 5.67 20.66 -15.65
CA VAL A 39 4.91 21.33 -14.58
C VAL A 39 5.39 20.81 -13.23
N ARG A 40 6.17 21.65 -12.54
CA ARG A 40 6.78 21.29 -11.26
C ARG A 40 5.76 21.10 -10.15
N PRO A 41 5.78 19.96 -9.43
CA PRO A 41 4.93 19.76 -8.28
C PRO A 41 5.42 20.56 -7.08
N PRO A 42 4.57 20.79 -6.06
CA PRO A 42 5.00 21.39 -4.81
C PRO A 42 6.16 20.60 -4.19
N LEU A 43 7.19 21.32 -3.70
CA LEU A 43 8.41 20.71 -3.15
C LEU A 43 8.11 19.75 -1.98
N ALA A 44 7.07 20.05 -1.20
CA ALA A 44 6.58 19.20 -0.11
C ALA A 44 6.08 17.83 -0.60
N LEU A 45 5.39 17.80 -1.75
CA LEU A 45 4.88 16.58 -2.38
C LEU A 45 6.03 15.67 -2.84
N LEU A 46 7.04 16.26 -3.49
CA LEU A 46 8.25 15.58 -3.94
C LEU A 46 9.04 14.97 -2.78
N ARG A 47 9.19 15.70 -1.67
CA ARG A 47 9.86 15.19 -0.47
C ARG A 47 9.06 14.12 0.23
N PHE A 48 7.73 14.22 0.24
CA PHE A 48 6.87 13.28 0.95
C PHE A 48 6.69 11.92 0.25
N HIS A 49 6.68 11.90 -1.09
CA HIS A 49 6.54 10.69 -1.90
C HIS A 49 7.47 9.52 -1.51
N PRO A 50 8.80 9.70 -1.35
CA PRO A 50 9.68 8.59 -0.97
C PRO A 50 9.39 8.06 0.43
N TYR A 51 9.07 8.92 1.41
CA TYR A 51 8.72 8.48 2.76
C TYR A 51 7.42 7.68 2.76
N ASN A 52 6.39 8.17 2.06
CA ASN A 52 5.13 7.44 1.92
C ASN A 52 5.34 6.08 1.24
N GLY A 53 6.22 6.01 0.23
CA GLY A 53 6.58 4.77 -0.46
C GLY A 53 7.21 3.73 0.46
N VAL A 54 8.13 4.13 1.35
CA VAL A 54 8.73 3.22 2.34
C VAL A 54 7.67 2.72 3.32
N VAL A 55 6.84 3.61 3.86
CA VAL A 55 5.77 3.23 4.81
C VAL A 55 4.78 2.27 4.15
N LEU A 56 4.35 2.57 2.92
CA LEU A 56 3.47 1.70 2.14
C LEU A 56 4.09 0.32 1.91
N THR A 57 5.38 0.26 1.59
CA THR A 57 6.08 -1.02 1.39
C THR A 57 6.05 -1.88 2.65
N VAL A 58 6.33 -1.29 3.82
CA VAL A 58 6.26 -2.00 5.11
C VAL A 58 4.83 -2.49 5.39
N PHE A 59 3.82 -1.67 5.11
CA PHE A 59 2.42 -2.07 5.25
C PHE A 59 2.02 -3.21 4.32
N ILE A 60 2.44 -3.19 3.06
CA ILE A 60 2.21 -4.27 2.10
C ILE A 60 2.86 -5.56 2.56
N LEU A 61 4.13 -5.53 2.99
CA LEU A 61 4.82 -6.72 3.51
C LEU A 61 4.12 -7.29 4.75
N THR A 62 3.71 -6.40 5.66
CA THR A 62 2.96 -6.76 6.87
C THR A 62 1.62 -7.40 6.50
N HIS A 63 0.92 -6.82 5.53
CA HIS A 63 -0.34 -7.34 5.02
C HIS A 63 -0.16 -8.73 4.38
N ILE A 64 0.86 -8.92 3.55
CA ILE A 64 1.20 -10.23 2.96
C ILE A 64 1.54 -11.24 4.06
N TYR A 65 2.33 -10.86 5.05
CA TYR A 65 2.71 -11.73 6.16
C TYR A 65 1.48 -12.22 6.94
N PHE A 66 0.57 -11.32 7.31
CA PHE A 66 -0.66 -11.69 8.03
C PHE A 66 -1.62 -12.52 7.18
N ASN A 67 -1.63 -12.32 5.86
CA ASN A 67 -2.48 -13.07 4.92
C ASN A 67 -1.76 -14.25 4.25
N TRP A 68 -0.53 -14.58 4.66
CA TRP A 68 0.33 -15.56 3.98
C TRP A 68 -0.30 -16.95 3.87
N ARG A 69 -1.09 -17.35 4.88
CA ARG A 69 -1.87 -18.60 4.85
C ARG A 69 -2.90 -18.62 3.71
N TRP A 70 -3.60 -17.52 3.49
CA TRP A 70 -4.57 -17.39 2.38
C TRP A 70 -3.87 -17.34 1.03
N VAL A 71 -2.77 -16.59 0.93
CA VAL A 71 -1.94 -16.53 -0.29
C VAL A 71 -1.44 -17.91 -0.68
N LYS A 72 -0.93 -18.70 0.28
CA LYS A 72 -0.53 -20.09 0.03
C LYS A 72 -1.68 -20.94 -0.51
N VAL A 73 -2.86 -20.88 0.11
CA VAL A 73 -4.03 -21.66 -0.31
C VAL A 73 -4.46 -21.29 -1.73
N GLN A 74 -4.49 -20.00 -2.08
CA GLN A 74 -4.82 -19.59 -3.45
C GLN A 74 -3.77 -20.01 -4.47
N LEU A 75 -2.48 -19.86 -4.17
CA LEU A 75 -1.41 -20.29 -5.08
C LEU A 75 -1.36 -21.81 -5.27
N LEU A 76 -1.67 -22.58 -4.23
CA LEU A 76 -1.80 -24.04 -4.30
C LEU A 76 -3.04 -24.46 -5.09
N ASN A 77 -4.17 -23.78 -4.89
CA ASN A 77 -5.42 -24.05 -5.62
C ASN A 77 -5.38 -23.59 -7.08
N GLN A 78 -4.48 -22.68 -7.47
CA GLN A 78 -4.24 -22.31 -8.88
C GLN A 78 -3.34 -23.31 -9.63
N LYS A 79 -2.78 -24.31 -8.94
CA LYS A 79 -1.92 -25.36 -9.53
C LYS A 79 -2.63 -26.71 -9.70
N LEU A 80 -3.95 -26.77 -9.50
CA LEU A 80 -4.84 -27.89 -9.82
C LEU A 80 -5.82 -27.44 -10.90
#